data_AF-A0A8B6FK28-F1
#
_entry.id   AF-A0A8B6FK28-F1
#
_cell.length_a   1.000
_cell.length_b   1.000
_cell.length_c   1.000
_cell.angle_alpha   90.00
_cell.angle_beta   90.00
_cell.angle_gamma   90.00
#
_symmetry.space_group_name_H-M   'P 1'
#
loop_
_entity.id
_entity.type
_entity.pdbx_description
1 polymer ?
#
loop_
_entity_poly.entity_id
_entity_poly.type
_entity_poly.pdbx_seq_one_letter_code
_entity_poly.pdbx_strand_id
1 'polypeptide(L)'
;EKEDDLEQRFELLNRELRAMMAMEDWQKTEAQKRREKLLLEELVAIVNKRDELVQHLDSQERAIEEEEQLDRKISEGKLLKNEKKECSIQ
;
A
#
# COMPACT_ATOMS: atom_id res chain seq x y z
N GLU A 1 6.93 11.45 -0.23
CA GLU A 1 7.84 11.16 0.90
C GLU A 1 7.77 9.70 1.34
N LYS A 2 6.66 9.18 1.89
CA LYS A 2 6.62 7.77 2.36
C LYS A 2 6.94 6.71 1.29
N GLU A 3 6.48 6.89 0.05
CA GLU A 3 6.82 5.97 -1.05
C GLU A 3 8.23 6.19 -1.59
N ASP A 4 8.64 7.45 -1.77
CA ASP A 4 9.97 7.82 -2.25
C ASP A 4 11.07 7.29 -1.32
N ASP A 5 10.86 7.36 0.00
CA ASP A 5 11.78 6.83 1.02
C ASP A 5 11.91 5.30 0.92
N LEU A 6 10.79 4.61 0.67
CA LEU A 6 10.78 3.16 0.48
C LEU A 6 11.49 2.78 -0.81
N GLU A 7 11.33 3.55 -1.88
CA GLU A 7 11.98 3.33 -3.16
C GLU A 7 13.49 3.55 -3.07
N GLN A 8 13.94 4.66 -2.46
CA GLN A 8 15.36 4.90 -2.20
C GLN A 8 16.00 3.79 -1.35
N ARG A 9 15.33 3.36 -0.28
CA ARG A 9 15.82 2.26 0.56
C ARG A 9 15.87 0.95 -0.22
N PHE A 10 14.87 0.66 -1.05
CA PHE A 10 14.84 -0.53 -1.90
C PHE A 10 16.03 -0.55 -2.86
N GLU A 11 16.31 0.56 -3.55
CA GLU A 11 17.43 0.65 -4.49
C GLU A 11 18.79 0.38 -3.81
N LEU A 12 19.01 0.97 -2.63
CA LEU A 12 20.23 0.78 -1.87
C LEU A 12 20.43 -0.68 -1.45
N LEU A 13 19.40 -1.30 -0.86
CA LEU A 13 19.45 -2.70 -0.41
C LEU A 13 19.59 -3.67 -1.58
N ASN A 14 18.90 -3.41 -2.69
CA ASN A 14 18.98 -4.24 -3.89
C ASN A 14 20.37 -4.17 -4.53
N ARG A 15 20.99 -2.98 -4.53
CA ARG A 15 22.38 -2.82 -5.00
C ARG A 15 23.36 -3.57 -4.10
N GLU A 16 23.21 -3.49 -2.79
CA GLU A 16 24.04 -4.24 -1.84
C GLU A 16 23.90 -5.75 -2.04
N LEU A 17 22.65 -6.24 -2.15
CA LEU A 17 22.38 -7.66 -2.36
C LEU A 17 22.99 -8.16 -3.68
N ARG A 18 22.85 -7.40 -4.78
CA ARG A 18 23.47 -7.74 -6.07
C ARG A 18 24.99 -7.82 -5.99
N ALA A 19 25.63 -6.93 -5.24
CA ALA A 19 27.08 -6.98 -5.04
C ALA A 19 27.50 -8.23 -4.26
N MET A 20 26.68 -8.67 -3.29
CA MET A 20 26.93 -9.89 -2.51
C MET A 20 26.70 -11.17 -3.34
N MET A 21 25.64 -11.19 -4.13
CA MET A 21 25.29 -12.30 -5.03
C MET A 21 26.27 -12.47 -6.21
N ALA A 22 27.09 -11.47 -6.51
CA ALA A 22 28.12 -11.58 -7.54
C ALA A 22 29.26 -12.56 -7.15
N MET A 23 29.38 -12.91 -5.86
CA MET A 23 30.31 -13.94 -5.38
C MET A 23 29.66 -15.33 -5.51
N GLU A 24 30.45 -16.36 -5.82
CA GLU A 24 29.95 -17.73 -5.92
C GLU A 24 29.66 -18.35 -4.53
N ASP A 25 28.61 -19.16 -4.42
CA ASP A 25 28.09 -19.66 -3.12
C ASP A 25 29.06 -20.54 -2.33
N TRP A 26 30.01 -21.20 -2.99
CA TRP A 26 31.06 -21.99 -2.34
C TRP A 26 32.15 -21.12 -1.72
N GLN A 27 32.27 -19.85 -2.16
CA GLN A 27 33.19 -18.85 -1.60
C GLN A 27 32.55 -18.04 -0.46
N LYS A 28 31.23 -18.16 -0.25
CA LYS A 28 30.50 -17.41 0.77
C LYS A 28 30.60 -18.05 2.15
N THR A 29 30.99 -17.26 3.14
CA THR A 29 30.90 -17.57 4.56
C THR A 29 29.44 -17.68 5.02
N GLU A 30 29.19 -18.35 6.15
CA GLU A 30 27.85 -18.38 6.75
C GLU A 30 27.32 -16.98 7.08
N ALA A 31 28.20 -16.08 7.53
CA ALA A 31 27.84 -14.70 7.82
C ALA A 31 27.33 -13.96 6.58
N GLN A 32 27.96 -14.16 5.42
CA GLN A 32 27.50 -13.59 4.15
C GLN A 32 26.14 -14.17 3.74
N LYS A 33 25.95 -15.49 3.84
CA LYS A 33 24.65 -16.12 3.55
C LYS A 33 23.53 -15.61 4.45
N ARG A 34 23.81 -15.40 5.74
CA ARG A 34 22.85 -14.79 6.69
C ARG A 34 22.54 -13.34 6.31
N ARG A 35 23.54 -12.56 5.89
CA ARG A 35 23.35 -11.18 5.46
C ARG A 35 22.49 -11.09 4.20
N GLU A 36 22.74 -11.94 3.19
CA GLU A 36 21.90 -12.02 1.99
C GLU A 36 20.44 -12.33 2.33
N LYS A 37 20.22 -13.27 3.24
CA LYS A 37 18.87 -13.62 3.71
C LYS A 37 18.17 -12.43 4.37
N LEU A 38 18.85 -11.71 5.25
CA LEU A 38 18.30 -10.52 5.91
C LEU A 38 17.98 -9.40 4.91
N LEU A 39 18.85 -9.17 3.92
CA LEU A 39 18.60 -8.20 2.86
C LEU A 39 17.37 -8.57 2.02
N LEU A 40 17.21 -9.85 1.68
CA LEU A 40 16.03 -10.35 0.97
C LEU A 40 14.75 -10.16 1.80
N GLU A 41 14.77 -10.51 3.08
CA GLU A 41 13.65 -10.30 4.00
C GLU A 41 13.25 -8.82 4.09
N GLU A 42 14.24 -7.92 4.16
CA GLU A 42 14.00 -6.49 4.20
C GLU A 42 13.44 -5.94 2.88
N LEU A 43 13.94 -6.41 1.73
CA LEU A 43 13.40 -6.05 0.41
C LEU A 43 11.94 -6.48 0.27
N VAL A 44 11.59 -7.70 0.71
CA VAL A 44 10.21 -8.19 0.72
C VAL A 44 9.34 -7.32 1.63
N ALA A 45 9.81 -6.96 2.82
CA ALA A 45 9.08 -6.09 3.73
C ALA A 45 8.81 -4.70 3.13
N ILE A 46 9.76 -4.13 2.38
CA ILE A 46 9.58 -2.85 1.69
C ILE A 46 8.52 -2.97 0.59
N VAL A 47 8.56 -4.03 -0.22
CA VAL A 47 7.56 -4.25 -1.28
C VAL A 47 6.17 -4.40 -0.69
N ASN A 48 6.02 -5.17 0.39
CA ASN A 48 4.74 -5.33 1.08
C ASN A 48 4.22 -3.98 1.61
N LYS A 49 5.11 -3.18 2.21
CA LYS A 49 4.72 -1.87 2.74
C LYS A 49 4.29 -0.89 1.64
N ARG A 50 4.90 -0.97 0.45
CA ARG A 50 4.45 -0.20 -0.70
C ARG A 50 3.09 -0.68 -1.20
N ASP A 51 2.86 -1.99 -1.24
CA ASP A 51 1.56 -2.56 -1.60
C ASP A 51 0.45 -2.09 -0.65
N GLU A 52 0.71 -2.10 0.67
CA GLU A 52 -0.20 -1.57 1.68
C GLU A 52 -0.52 -0.08 1.46
N LEU A 53 0.47 0.74 1.07
CA LEU A 53 0.25 2.16 0.77
C LEU A 53 -0.66 2.34 -0.45
N VAL A 54 -0.43 1.58 -1.52
CA VAL A 54 -1.26 1.62 -2.72
C VAL A 54 -2.69 1.20 -2.40
N GLN A 55 -2.89 0.11 -1.66
CA GLN A 55 -4.21 -0.34 -1.23
C GLN A 55 -4.92 0.71 -0.36
N HIS A 56 -4.18 1.40 0.51
CA HIS A 56 -4.74 2.43 1.37
C HIS A 56 -5.16 3.69 0.59
N LEU A 57 -4.39 4.08 -0.43
CA LEU A 57 -4.77 5.19 -1.32
C LEU A 57 -6.02 4.85 -2.12
N ASP A 58 -6.08 3.67 -2.72
CA ASP A 58 -7.23 3.20 -3.47
C ASP A 58 -8.49 3.09 -2.58
N SER A 59 -8.35 2.62 -1.34
CA SER A 59 -9.47 2.61 -0.38
C SER A 59 -9.95 4.02 0.00
N GLN A 60 -9.05 4.99 0.10
CA GLN A 60 -9.41 6.38 0.37
C GLN A 60 -10.13 7.01 -0.81
N GLU A 61 -9.64 6.79 -2.03
CA GLU A 61 -10.27 7.28 -3.26
C GLU A 61 -11.70 6.77 -3.40
N ARG A 62 -11.92 5.46 -3.19
CA ARG A 62 -13.25 4.87 -3.19
C ARG A 62 -14.18 5.49 -2.14
N ALA A 63 -13.69 5.75 -0.94
CA ALA A 63 -14.49 6.38 0.11
C ALA A 63 -14.92 7.81 -0.26
N ILE A 64 -14.02 8.59 -0.87
CA ILE A 64 -14.32 9.95 -1.35
C ILE A 64 -15.35 9.92 -2.48
N GLU A 65 -15.20 9.02 -3.45
CA GLU A 65 -16.18 8.86 -4.53
C GLU A 65 -17.57 8.50 -4.00
N GLU A 66 -17.65 7.58 -3.03
CA GLU A 66 -18.91 7.20 -2.39
C GLU A 66 -19.57 8.39 -1.67
N GLU A 67 -18.78 9.20 -0.96
CA GLU A 67 -19.24 10.42 -0.30
C GLU A 67 -19.77 11.44 -1.32
N GLU A 68 -19.03 11.72 -2.41
CA GLU A 68 -19.49 12.63 -3.47
C GLU A 68 -20.78 12.14 -4.13
N GLN A 69 -20.91 10.83 -4.36
CA GLN A 69 -22.13 10.25 -4.93
C GLN A 69 -23.32 10.40 -3.97
N LEU A 70 -23.09 10.28 -2.66
CA LEU A 70 -24.11 10.51 -1.64
C LEU A 70 -24.54 11.98 -1.62
N ASP A 71 -23.59 12.90 -1.59
CA ASP A 71 -23.84 14.34 -1.60
C ASP A 71 -24.63 14.80 -2.82
N ARG A 72 -24.29 14.28 -4.01
CA ARG A 72 -25.08 14.53 -5.23
C ARG A 72 -26.51 14.03 -5.08
N LYS A 73 -26.73 12.82 -4.57
CA LYS A 73 -28.08 12.27 -4.33
C LYS A 73 -28.87 13.10 -3.31
N ILE A 74 -28.20 13.63 -2.27
CA ILE A 74 -28.80 14.54 -1.29
C ILE A 74 -29.19 15.86 -1.96
N SER A 75 -28.26 16.50 -2.68
CA SER A 75 -28.47 17.79 -3.36
C SER A 75 -29.54 17.71 -4.45
N GLU A 76 -29.68 16.58 -5.14
CA GLU A 76 -30.74 16.33 -6.13
C GLU A 76 -32.11 16.05 -5.48
N GLY A 77 -32.20 16.04 -4.15
CA GLY A 77 -33.42 15.76 -3.39
C GLY A 77 -33.94 14.34 -3.56
N LYS A 78 -33.10 13.41 -4.05
CA LYS A 78 -33.49 12.00 -4.27
C LYS A 78 -33.63 11.23 -2.95
N LEU A 79 -32.87 11.60 -1.92
CA LEU A 79 -33.01 11.04 -0.58
C LEU A 79 -34.26 11.57 0.15
N LEU A 80 -34.51 12.89 0.10
CA LEU A 80 -35.66 13.53 0.74
C LEU A 80 -37.03 13.15 0.14
N LYS A 81 -37.06 12.62 -1.10
CA LYS A 81 -38.29 12.15 -1.74
C LYS A 81 -38.75 10.77 -1.24
N ASN A 82 -37.84 9.97 -0.69
CA ASN A 82 -38.18 8.62 -0.21
C ASN A 82 -38.69 8.62 1.24
N GLU A 83 -38.24 9.54 2.10
CA GLU A 83 -38.72 9.62 3.49
C GLU A 83 -40.16 10.15 3.64
N LYS A 84 -40.66 10.92 2.66
CA LYS A 84 -42.05 11.42 2.68
C LYS A 84 -43.11 10.34 2.43
N LYS A 85 -42.73 9.09 2.14
CA LYS A 85 -43.70 8.00 1.90
C LYS A 85 -43.91 7.07 3.10
N GLU A 86 -43.14 7.19 4.19
CA GLU A 86 -43.27 6.25 5.31
C GLU A 86 -42.91 6.85 6.68
N CYS A 87 -43.29 8.12 6.94
CA CYS A 87 -43.28 8.67 8.29
C CYS A 87 -44.72 8.83 8.79
N SER A 88 -45.32 7.71 9.21
CA SER A 88 -46.52 7.71 10.05
C SER A 88 -46.05 7.70 11.51
N ILE A 89 -45.85 8.87 12.09
CA ILE A 89 -45.70 8.98 13.54
C ILE A 89 -47.11 8.78 14.12
N GLN A 90 -47.28 7.68 14.85
CA GLN A 90 -48.53 7.23 15.44
C GLN A 90 -48.75 7.84 16.82
#